data_AF-A0A2D7EYE8-F1
#
_entry.id   AF-A0A2D7EYE8-F1
#
_cell.length_a   1.000
_cell.length_b   1.000
_cell.length_c   1.000
_cell.angle_alpha   90.00
_cell.angle_beta   90.00
_cell.angle_gamma   90.00
#
_symmetry.space_group_name_H-M   'P 1'
#
loop_
_entity.id
_entity.type
_entity.pdbx_description
1 polymer ?
#
loop_
_entity_poly.entity_id
_entity_poly.type
_entity_poly.pdbx_seq_one_letter_code
_entity_poly.pdbx_strand_id
1 'polypeptide(L)'
;MVKKVTNEQWLSEVEEEILDPSIAICDAHHHLWWREDSKYMLDDLLLDTNSGHRIVSTIFVECNSMYQANVDTSIAPVGETEFVQGIAAISASNTFGPTRVAKGIVSFADLTLGERVRTVLEAHQQAGANRFRGIRHASGWHASPEIRNSHTNPVESIMSQDKFLAGMSVLNDMGLTFDAWCYHHQISEFVKLARTFPGVTMILDHFGGPLGIGPYEGRLKEVFLEWKDNIQELIDCKNVYIKLGGLNMKLNGHGWHKRSLPPTSDELVGATAPYYEECINLFGADRCMFESNFPVDKESCSYAILWNAFKKITSRNSKIERQKLFHDTAVKVYRLID
;
A
#
# COMPACT_ATOMS: atom_id res chain seq x y z
N MET A 1 -12.26 -10.34 -24.34
CA MET A 1 -13.06 -10.06 -23.14
C MET A 1 -12.10 -9.98 -21.98
N VAL A 2 -12.06 -8.88 -21.24
CA VAL A 2 -11.15 -8.70 -20.09
C VAL A 2 -11.65 -9.55 -18.93
N LYS A 3 -10.77 -10.32 -18.27
CA LYS A 3 -11.14 -11.12 -17.09
C LYS A 3 -11.20 -10.21 -15.86
N LYS A 4 -12.33 -10.22 -15.13
CA LYS A 4 -12.43 -9.64 -13.78
C LYS A 4 -11.61 -10.49 -12.80
N VAL A 5 -11.21 -9.93 -11.66
CA VAL A 5 -10.64 -10.73 -10.56
C VAL A 5 -11.64 -11.84 -10.19
N THR A 6 -11.27 -13.10 -10.38
CA THR A 6 -12.21 -14.22 -10.60
C THR A 6 -12.62 -15.01 -9.36
N ASN A 7 -12.19 -14.64 -8.15
CA ASN A 7 -12.40 -15.46 -6.95
C ASN A 7 -13.59 -15.02 -6.08
N GLU A 8 -14.49 -14.17 -6.59
CA GLU A 8 -15.64 -13.64 -5.83
C GLU A 8 -16.55 -14.74 -5.25
N GLN A 9 -16.84 -15.80 -6.03
CA GLN A 9 -17.65 -16.93 -5.55
C GLN A 9 -17.00 -17.60 -4.34
N TRP A 10 -15.70 -17.90 -4.43
CA TRP A 10 -14.95 -18.50 -3.33
C TRP A 10 -14.91 -17.57 -2.11
N LEU A 11 -14.67 -16.27 -2.31
CA LEU A 11 -14.66 -15.27 -1.23
C LEU A 11 -16.01 -15.17 -0.50
N SER A 12 -17.13 -15.38 -1.21
CA SER A 12 -18.48 -15.32 -0.63
C SER A 12 -18.85 -16.54 0.22
N GLU A 13 -18.03 -17.60 0.23
CA GLU A 13 -18.30 -18.79 1.05
C GLU A 13 -18.06 -18.57 2.56
N VAL A 14 -17.38 -17.48 2.94
CA VAL A 14 -17.20 -17.08 4.34
C VAL A 14 -17.65 -15.63 4.53
N GLU A 15 -18.68 -15.47 5.35
CA GLU A 15 -19.20 -14.18 5.78
C GLU A 15 -19.14 -14.08 7.30
N GLU A 16 -18.90 -12.87 7.80
CA GLU A 16 -18.87 -12.57 9.23
C GLU A 16 -19.68 -11.31 9.52
N GLU A 17 -20.19 -11.20 10.75
CA GLU A 17 -20.75 -9.94 11.23
C GLU A 17 -19.68 -8.83 11.20
N ILE A 18 -20.06 -7.65 10.70
CA ILE A 18 -19.17 -6.50 10.63
C ILE A 18 -18.94 -5.94 12.04
N LEU A 19 -17.70 -6.01 12.51
CA LEU A 19 -17.32 -5.49 13.82
C LEU A 19 -17.19 -3.96 13.77
N ASP A 20 -17.58 -3.26 14.83
CA ASP A 20 -17.48 -1.80 15.01
C ASP A 20 -17.74 -0.98 13.71
N PRO A 21 -18.90 -1.13 13.04
CA PRO A 21 -19.13 -0.57 11.71
C PRO A 21 -19.11 0.97 11.67
N SER A 22 -19.22 1.63 12.83
CA SER A 22 -19.22 3.09 12.95
C SER A 22 -17.83 3.74 12.91
N ILE A 23 -16.75 2.98 13.08
CA ILE A 23 -15.37 3.51 12.99
C ILE A 23 -15.13 4.00 11.56
N ALA A 24 -14.83 5.28 11.41
CA ALA A 24 -14.43 5.86 10.12
C ALA A 24 -13.07 5.29 9.70
N ILE A 25 -12.95 4.93 8.42
CA ILE A 25 -11.75 4.32 7.86
C ILE A 25 -11.27 5.13 6.66
N CYS A 26 -9.99 5.50 6.67
CA CYS A 26 -9.26 5.88 5.46
C CYS A 26 -8.45 4.66 5.03
N ASP A 27 -8.85 3.99 3.94
CA ASP A 27 -8.06 2.91 3.37
C ASP A 27 -6.79 3.49 2.75
N ALA A 28 -5.64 3.32 3.42
CA ALA A 28 -4.41 4.02 3.07
C ALA A 28 -3.75 3.51 1.78
N HIS A 29 -4.25 2.41 1.20
CA HIS A 29 -3.70 1.88 -0.03
C HIS A 29 -4.68 0.94 -0.72
N HIS A 30 -5.05 1.31 -1.93
CA HIS A 30 -5.63 0.39 -2.89
C HIS A 30 -5.06 0.69 -4.29
N HIS A 31 -5.37 -0.19 -5.21
CA HIS A 31 -5.07 -0.04 -6.62
C HIS A 31 -6.37 0.07 -7.42
N LEU A 32 -6.23 0.61 -8.63
CA LEU A 32 -7.25 0.64 -9.67
C LEU A 32 -6.51 0.33 -10.96
N TRP A 33 -6.86 -0.75 -11.63
CA TRP A 33 -6.18 -1.14 -12.85
C TRP A 33 -7.09 -1.72 -13.90
N TRP A 34 -6.62 -1.56 -15.12
CA TRP A 34 -7.09 -2.28 -16.29
C TRP A 34 -5.94 -3.02 -16.95
N ARG A 35 -6.00 -4.35 -16.93
CA ARG A 35 -5.02 -5.25 -17.58
C ARG A 35 -5.78 -6.25 -18.44
N GLU A 36 -5.07 -6.98 -19.29
CA GLU A 36 -5.69 -7.99 -20.17
C GLU A 36 -6.34 -9.13 -19.39
N ASP A 37 -5.68 -9.56 -18.32
CA ASP A 37 -5.98 -10.73 -17.49
C ASP A 37 -6.65 -10.39 -16.14
N SER A 38 -6.68 -9.11 -15.78
CA SER A 38 -7.25 -8.64 -14.52
C SER A 38 -7.78 -7.21 -14.63
N LYS A 39 -8.97 -6.97 -14.07
CA LYS A 39 -9.59 -5.65 -14.00
C LYS A 39 -10.13 -5.41 -12.59
N TYR A 40 -9.85 -4.23 -12.06
CA TYR A 40 -10.40 -3.74 -10.81
C TYR A 40 -10.53 -2.22 -10.88
N MET A 41 -11.76 -1.76 -11.06
CA MET A 41 -12.08 -0.35 -11.30
C MET A 41 -13.01 0.18 -10.19
N LEU A 42 -13.51 1.41 -10.37
CA LEU A 42 -14.37 2.07 -9.39
C LEU A 42 -15.53 1.18 -8.91
N ASP A 43 -16.28 0.56 -9.82
CA ASP A 43 -17.41 -0.29 -9.45
C ASP A 43 -16.99 -1.48 -8.57
N ASP A 44 -15.85 -2.10 -8.88
CA ASP A 44 -15.34 -3.24 -8.14
C ASP A 44 -14.87 -2.81 -6.73
N LEU A 45 -14.20 -1.65 -6.62
CA LEU A 45 -13.83 -1.06 -5.33
C LEU A 45 -15.05 -0.62 -4.51
N LEU A 46 -16.10 -0.09 -5.14
CA LEU A 46 -17.32 0.30 -4.46
C LEU A 46 -18.09 -0.90 -3.92
N LEU A 47 -18.06 -2.04 -4.61
CA LEU A 47 -18.60 -3.30 -4.07
C LEU A 47 -17.85 -3.72 -2.80
N ASP A 48 -16.53 -3.68 -2.82
CA ASP A 48 -15.70 -4.08 -1.67
C ASP A 48 -15.84 -3.09 -0.49
N THR A 49 -15.77 -1.78 -0.76
CA THR A 49 -15.88 -0.74 0.29
C THR A 49 -17.29 -0.60 0.85
N ASN A 50 -18.32 -1.06 0.12
CA ASN A 50 -19.71 -1.10 0.59
C ASN A 50 -20.07 -2.44 1.26
N SER A 51 -19.08 -3.23 1.69
CA SER A 51 -19.27 -4.49 2.43
C SER A 51 -19.69 -4.31 3.91
N GLY A 52 -19.98 -3.08 4.34
CA GLY A 52 -20.56 -2.76 5.65
C GLY A 52 -19.62 -1.99 6.59
N HIS A 53 -18.32 -1.99 6.34
CA HIS A 53 -17.38 -1.10 7.04
C HIS A 53 -17.52 0.35 6.55
N ARG A 54 -17.40 1.32 7.46
CA ARG A 54 -17.50 2.75 7.11
C ARG A 54 -16.19 3.30 6.53
N ILE A 55 -15.93 2.99 5.26
CA ILE A 55 -14.84 3.58 4.48
C ILE A 55 -15.24 5.01 4.08
N VAL A 56 -14.55 6.02 4.59
CA VAL A 56 -14.85 7.44 4.30
C VAL A 56 -13.99 7.99 3.18
N SER A 57 -12.76 7.48 3.05
CA SER A 57 -11.83 7.85 1.99
C SER A 57 -10.86 6.72 1.68
N THR A 58 -10.23 6.79 0.52
CA THR A 58 -9.16 5.88 0.15
C THR A 58 -7.98 6.63 -0.46
N ILE A 59 -6.79 6.03 -0.45
CA ILE A 59 -5.60 6.52 -1.15
C ILE A 59 -5.25 5.52 -2.25
N PHE A 60 -5.15 6.03 -3.48
CA PHE A 60 -4.65 5.25 -4.60
C PHE A 60 -3.12 5.26 -4.59
N VAL A 61 -2.54 4.10 -4.87
CA VAL A 61 -1.11 3.94 -5.04
C VAL A 61 -0.84 3.34 -6.43
N GLU A 62 0.17 3.85 -7.13
CA GLU A 62 0.53 3.47 -8.51
C GLU A 62 0.55 1.96 -8.71
N CYS A 63 0.23 1.50 -9.91
CA CYS A 63 0.25 0.06 -10.21
C CYS A 63 0.54 -0.23 -11.68
N ASN A 64 1.18 0.71 -12.37
CA ASN A 64 1.50 0.63 -13.80
C ASN A 64 0.24 0.38 -14.67
N SER A 65 -0.81 1.18 -14.45
CA SER A 65 -2.03 1.15 -15.26
C SER A 65 -2.25 2.47 -15.99
N MET A 66 -2.84 2.39 -17.19
CA MET A 66 -3.23 3.58 -17.98
C MET A 66 -2.10 4.59 -18.24
N TYR A 67 -0.86 4.11 -18.38
CA TYR A 67 0.25 4.96 -18.79
C TYR A 67 -0.04 5.58 -20.16
N GLN A 68 0.32 6.85 -20.30
CA GLN A 68 0.09 7.60 -21.52
C GLN A 68 0.87 6.98 -22.69
N ALA A 69 0.20 6.76 -23.81
CA ALA A 69 0.81 6.22 -25.01
C ALA A 69 1.52 7.31 -25.83
N ASN A 70 2.54 6.92 -26.60
CA ASN A 70 3.26 7.78 -27.55
C ASN A 70 3.94 9.03 -26.92
N VAL A 71 4.33 8.94 -25.65
CA VAL A 71 5.15 9.96 -24.96
C VAL A 71 6.46 9.33 -24.48
N ASP A 72 7.38 10.16 -23.97
CA ASP A 72 8.60 9.68 -23.33
C ASP A 72 8.28 8.75 -22.16
N THR A 73 9.09 7.69 -21.98
CA THR A 73 8.86 6.68 -20.94
C THR A 73 8.87 7.26 -19.52
N SER A 74 9.62 8.35 -19.29
CA SER A 74 9.63 9.05 -18.00
C SER A 74 8.33 9.81 -17.71
N ILE A 75 7.60 10.22 -18.75
CA ILE A 75 6.35 11.00 -18.65
C ILE A 75 5.11 10.09 -18.70
N ALA A 76 5.21 8.93 -19.36
CA ALA A 76 4.10 7.98 -19.48
C ALA A 76 3.32 7.70 -18.17
N PRO A 77 3.96 7.60 -16.97
CA PRO A 77 3.24 7.39 -15.71
C PRO A 77 2.25 8.48 -15.33
N VAL A 78 2.38 9.71 -15.86
CA VAL A 78 1.44 10.81 -15.62
C VAL A 78 0.02 10.46 -16.08
N GLY A 79 -0.11 9.60 -17.11
CA GLY A 79 -1.41 9.09 -17.55
C GLY A 79 -2.16 8.30 -16.48
N GLU A 80 -1.47 7.57 -15.59
CA GLU A 80 -2.10 6.88 -14.47
C GLU A 80 -2.71 7.89 -13.48
N THR A 81 -1.98 8.98 -13.20
CA THR A 81 -2.46 10.06 -12.34
C THR A 81 -3.72 10.71 -12.92
N GLU A 82 -3.74 11.04 -14.21
CA GLU A 82 -4.92 11.60 -14.89
C GLU A 82 -6.12 10.65 -14.84
N PHE A 83 -5.88 9.37 -15.12
CA PHE A 83 -6.87 8.32 -15.06
C PHE A 83 -7.53 8.23 -13.68
N VAL A 84 -6.72 8.15 -12.62
CA VAL A 84 -7.22 8.06 -11.24
C VAL A 84 -7.88 9.36 -10.81
N GLN A 85 -7.37 10.52 -11.24
CA GLN A 85 -8.00 11.80 -11.01
C GLN A 85 -9.42 11.84 -11.62
N GLY A 86 -9.62 11.26 -12.80
CA GLY A 86 -10.96 11.08 -13.39
C GLY A 86 -11.88 10.23 -12.52
N ILE A 87 -11.41 9.09 -12.02
CA ILE A 87 -12.18 8.22 -11.11
C ILE A 87 -12.53 8.94 -9.81
N ALA A 88 -11.56 9.64 -9.21
CA ALA A 88 -11.76 10.39 -7.99
C ALA A 88 -12.84 11.50 -8.15
N ALA A 89 -12.91 12.11 -9.33
CA ALA A 89 -13.96 13.09 -9.66
C ALA A 89 -15.35 12.45 -9.74
N ILE A 90 -15.47 11.25 -10.33
CA ILE A 90 -16.73 10.48 -10.37
C ILE A 90 -17.20 10.16 -8.94
N SER A 91 -16.30 9.62 -8.11
CA SER A 91 -16.61 9.29 -6.71
C SER A 91 -17.01 10.52 -5.88
N ALA A 92 -16.40 11.69 -6.13
CA ALA A 92 -16.72 12.93 -5.43
C ALA A 92 -18.10 13.53 -5.78
N SER A 93 -18.81 13.00 -6.79
CA SER A 93 -20.13 13.49 -7.20
C SER A 93 -21.27 13.25 -6.19
N ASN A 94 -21.03 12.47 -5.13
CA ASN A 94 -22.04 11.94 -4.19
C ASN A 94 -23.05 10.95 -4.79
N THR A 95 -23.01 10.68 -6.09
CA THR A 95 -23.91 9.73 -6.75
C THR A 95 -23.62 8.27 -6.37
N PHE A 96 -22.36 7.97 -6.03
CA PHE A 96 -21.85 6.61 -5.83
C PHE A 96 -21.60 6.25 -4.36
N GLY A 97 -22.26 6.97 -3.44
CA GLY A 97 -22.14 6.76 -2.00
C GLY A 97 -21.17 7.74 -1.31
N PRO A 98 -20.96 7.57 0.00
CA PRO A 98 -20.22 8.51 0.82
C PRO A 98 -18.70 8.38 0.70
N THR A 99 -18.18 7.24 0.25
CA THR A 99 -16.74 6.98 0.13
C THR A 99 -16.09 7.93 -0.86
N ARG A 100 -15.01 8.60 -0.44
CA ARG A 100 -14.17 9.43 -1.31
C ARG A 100 -12.98 8.63 -1.83
N VAL A 101 -13.16 8.01 -3.00
CA VAL A 101 -12.13 7.19 -3.64
C VAL A 101 -10.97 8.06 -4.12
N ALA A 102 -9.75 7.61 -3.84
CA ALA A 102 -8.50 8.27 -4.21
C ALA A 102 -8.48 9.75 -3.77
N LYS A 103 -8.82 10.02 -2.50
CA LYS A 103 -8.69 11.35 -1.89
C LYS A 103 -7.22 11.80 -1.87
N GLY A 104 -6.28 10.85 -1.87
CA GLY A 104 -4.88 11.03 -2.21
C GLY A 104 -4.44 10.09 -3.33
N ILE A 105 -3.45 10.52 -4.11
CA ILE A 105 -2.83 9.78 -5.21
C ILE A 105 -1.31 9.76 -4.97
N VAL A 106 -0.77 8.56 -4.85
CA VAL A 106 0.67 8.27 -4.83
C VAL A 106 1.03 7.68 -6.19
N SER A 107 1.78 8.42 -6.99
CA SER A 107 2.06 8.07 -8.39
C SER A 107 3.43 7.39 -8.53
N PHE A 108 3.75 6.87 -9.72
CA PHE A 108 5.11 6.45 -10.04
C PHE A 108 5.89 7.57 -10.73
N ALA A 109 7.14 7.77 -10.35
CA ALA A 109 8.14 8.49 -11.11
C ALA A 109 9.49 7.78 -10.92
N ASP A 110 10.24 7.62 -12.00
CA ASP A 110 11.56 7.00 -11.95
C ASP A 110 12.56 7.93 -11.26
N LEU A 111 12.78 7.71 -9.97
CA LEU A 111 13.75 8.47 -9.17
C LEU A 111 15.20 8.28 -9.67
N THR A 112 15.51 7.25 -10.47
CA THR A 112 16.84 7.09 -11.07
C THR A 112 17.12 8.08 -12.21
N LEU A 113 16.13 8.92 -12.58
CA LEU A 113 16.36 10.10 -13.40
C LEU A 113 17.19 11.18 -12.69
N GLY A 114 17.38 11.07 -11.37
CA GLY A 114 18.04 12.08 -10.55
C GLY A 114 17.24 13.37 -10.53
N GLU A 115 17.93 14.52 -10.54
CA GLU A 115 17.29 15.84 -10.50
C GLU A 115 16.28 16.07 -11.64
N ARG A 116 16.46 15.39 -12.78
CA ARG A 116 15.54 15.47 -13.93
C ARG A 116 14.15 14.93 -13.63
N VAL A 117 13.96 14.17 -12.55
CA VAL A 117 12.64 13.69 -12.14
C VAL A 117 11.70 14.86 -11.83
N ARG A 118 12.23 16.05 -11.49
CA ARG A 118 11.45 17.27 -11.22
C ARG A 118 10.40 17.57 -12.28
N THR A 119 10.75 17.47 -13.57
CA THR A 119 9.79 17.73 -14.67
C THR A 119 8.61 16.74 -14.65
N VAL A 120 8.87 15.47 -14.31
CA VAL A 120 7.82 14.45 -14.20
C VAL A 120 6.92 14.73 -12.99
N LEU A 121 7.51 15.13 -11.86
CA LEU A 121 6.77 15.46 -10.64
C LEU A 121 5.88 16.70 -10.81
N GLU A 122 6.37 17.72 -11.53
CA GLU A 122 5.58 18.90 -11.90
C GLU A 122 4.40 18.52 -12.80
N ALA A 123 4.59 17.59 -13.74
CA ALA A 123 3.51 17.07 -14.58
C ALA A 123 2.46 16.30 -13.75
N HIS A 124 2.90 15.45 -12.80
CA HIS A 124 1.99 14.78 -11.86
C HIS A 124 1.19 15.76 -11.00
N GLN A 125 1.82 16.85 -10.55
CA GLN A 125 1.15 17.87 -9.76
C GLN A 125 0.04 18.59 -10.54
N GLN A 126 0.23 18.78 -11.85
CA GLN A 126 -0.81 19.32 -12.74
C GLN A 126 -1.92 18.29 -12.98
N ALA A 127 -1.56 17.05 -13.30
CA ALA A 127 -2.49 15.96 -13.60
C ALA A 127 -3.37 15.58 -12.41
N GLY A 128 -2.80 15.51 -11.21
CA GLY A 128 -3.46 15.10 -9.98
C GLY A 128 -3.85 16.28 -9.08
N ALA A 129 -4.18 17.44 -9.64
CA ALA A 129 -4.39 18.68 -8.89
C ALA A 129 -5.25 18.46 -7.63
N ASN A 130 -4.72 18.90 -6.48
CA ASN A 130 -5.26 18.72 -5.12
C ASN A 130 -5.26 17.30 -4.56
N ARG A 131 -4.89 16.27 -5.32
CA ARG A 131 -4.84 14.86 -4.88
C ARG A 131 -3.46 14.21 -4.96
N PHE A 132 -2.54 14.72 -5.78
CA PHE A 132 -1.17 14.21 -5.83
C PHE A 132 -0.44 14.47 -4.51
N ARG A 133 0.17 13.45 -3.91
CA ARG A 133 0.78 13.51 -2.57
C ARG A 133 2.21 13.02 -2.48
N GLY A 134 2.60 12.13 -3.38
CA GLY A 134 3.95 11.59 -3.38
C GLY A 134 4.16 10.52 -4.43
N ILE A 135 5.30 9.88 -4.31
CA ILE A 135 5.76 8.85 -5.25
C ILE A 135 5.92 7.53 -4.55
N ARG A 136 5.42 6.46 -5.15
CA ARG A 136 5.89 5.11 -4.87
C ARG A 136 6.92 4.73 -5.93
N HIS A 137 8.07 4.24 -5.49
CA HIS A 137 9.02 3.56 -6.37
C HIS A 137 9.26 2.17 -5.81
N ALA A 138 8.59 1.17 -6.38
CA ALA A 138 8.78 -0.21 -5.99
C ALA A 138 10.24 -0.64 -6.24
N SER A 139 10.91 -1.15 -5.22
CA SER A 139 12.32 -1.54 -5.24
C SER A 139 12.54 -3.01 -4.86
N GLY A 140 11.44 -3.75 -4.63
CA GLY A 140 11.47 -5.18 -4.31
C GLY A 140 12.28 -5.96 -5.33
N TRP A 141 13.44 -6.45 -4.92
CA TRP A 141 14.40 -7.19 -5.73
C TRP A 141 14.93 -8.39 -4.97
N HIS A 142 15.06 -9.54 -5.65
CA HIS A 142 15.68 -10.72 -5.09
C HIS A 142 16.43 -11.52 -6.18
N ALA A 143 17.52 -12.19 -5.81
CA ALA A 143 18.36 -12.94 -6.76
C ALA A 143 17.74 -14.26 -7.23
N SER A 144 16.97 -14.94 -6.37
CA SER A 144 16.26 -16.17 -6.75
C SER A 144 15.18 -15.89 -7.80
N PRO A 145 15.13 -16.66 -8.90
CA PRO A 145 14.09 -16.52 -9.93
C PRO A 145 12.69 -16.93 -9.46
N GLU A 146 12.57 -17.58 -8.29
CA GLU A 146 11.28 -17.95 -7.68
C GLU A 146 10.57 -16.75 -7.04
N ILE A 147 11.28 -15.65 -6.83
CA ILE A 147 10.73 -14.39 -6.33
C ILE A 147 10.69 -13.41 -7.48
N ARG A 148 9.48 -12.98 -7.82
CA ARG A 148 9.26 -12.00 -8.89
C ARG A 148 9.63 -10.60 -8.39
N ASN A 149 10.62 -9.98 -9.02
CA ASN A 149 10.93 -8.56 -8.78
C ASN A 149 9.75 -7.64 -9.09
N SER A 150 9.74 -6.47 -8.45
CA SER A 150 8.68 -5.46 -8.60
C SER A 150 8.50 -5.01 -10.05
N HIS A 151 7.30 -4.51 -10.38
CA HIS A 151 6.90 -4.13 -11.75
C HIS A 151 7.69 -2.98 -12.37
N THR A 152 8.45 -2.25 -11.56
CA THR A 152 9.41 -1.21 -11.95
C THR A 152 10.72 -1.79 -12.52
N ASN A 153 10.89 -3.11 -12.50
CA ASN A 153 12.12 -3.82 -12.87
C ASN A 153 13.36 -3.28 -12.14
N PRO A 154 13.36 -3.27 -10.80
CA PRO A 154 14.48 -2.74 -10.03
C PRO A 154 15.73 -3.59 -10.23
N VAL A 155 16.88 -2.97 -9.95
CA VAL A 155 18.17 -3.67 -9.79
C VAL A 155 18.51 -3.80 -8.31
N GLU A 156 19.46 -4.69 -8.00
CA GLU A 156 19.98 -4.83 -6.64
C GLU A 156 20.47 -3.49 -6.10
N SER A 157 20.12 -3.19 -4.85
CA SER A 157 20.52 -1.97 -4.14
C SER A 157 20.12 -0.65 -4.82
N ILE A 158 19.02 -0.61 -5.59
CA ILE A 158 18.58 0.59 -6.32
C ILE A 158 18.42 1.83 -5.43
N MET A 159 17.98 1.67 -4.17
CA MET A 159 17.77 2.78 -3.23
C MET A 159 19.08 3.44 -2.78
N SER A 160 20.21 2.76 -2.96
CA SER A 160 21.54 3.25 -2.60
C SER A 160 22.26 3.97 -3.75
N GLN A 161 21.68 4.01 -4.95
CA GLN A 161 22.33 4.62 -6.11
C GLN A 161 22.27 6.15 -6.08
N ASP A 162 23.37 6.82 -6.46
CA ASP A 162 23.49 8.28 -6.45
C ASP A 162 22.34 8.99 -7.17
N LYS A 163 21.88 8.46 -8.32
CA LYS A 163 20.76 9.04 -9.04
C LYS A 163 19.45 8.90 -8.28
N PHE A 164 19.21 7.76 -7.64
CA PHE A 164 18.02 7.57 -6.81
C PHE A 164 18.01 8.55 -5.63
N LEU A 165 19.16 8.71 -4.96
CA LEU A 165 19.33 9.69 -3.88
C LEU A 165 19.11 11.14 -4.38
N ALA A 166 19.60 11.48 -5.57
CA ALA A 166 19.33 12.77 -6.18
C ALA A 166 17.83 12.99 -6.47
N GLY A 167 17.12 11.96 -6.95
CA GLY A 167 15.67 12.01 -7.12
C GLY A 167 14.91 12.18 -5.79
N MET A 168 15.35 11.50 -4.72
CA MET A 168 14.82 11.67 -3.37
C MET A 168 14.99 13.09 -2.83
N SER A 169 16.11 13.75 -3.14
CA SER A 169 16.31 15.17 -2.80
C SER A 169 15.26 16.06 -3.46
N VAL A 170 14.84 15.76 -4.69
CA VAL A 170 13.78 16.52 -5.37
C VAL A 170 12.43 16.34 -4.67
N LEU A 171 12.10 15.12 -4.20
CA LEU A 171 10.88 14.89 -3.42
C LEU A 171 10.86 15.72 -2.14
N ASN A 172 12.01 15.80 -1.45
CA ASN A 172 12.18 16.64 -0.27
C ASN A 172 11.89 18.11 -0.58
N ASP A 173 12.52 18.66 -1.62
CA ASP A 173 12.35 20.05 -2.03
C ASP A 173 10.90 20.39 -2.40
N MET A 174 10.16 19.42 -2.94
CA MET A 174 8.77 19.57 -3.35
C MET A 174 7.76 19.24 -2.23
N GLY A 175 8.21 18.78 -1.06
CA GLY A 175 7.35 18.37 0.05
C GLY A 175 6.44 17.18 -0.29
N LEU A 176 6.92 16.26 -1.14
CA LEU A 176 6.22 15.05 -1.57
C LEU A 176 6.55 13.87 -0.64
N THR A 177 5.61 12.94 -0.46
CA THR A 177 5.89 11.69 0.27
C THR A 177 6.65 10.71 -0.60
N PHE A 178 7.35 9.77 0.05
CA PHE A 178 7.92 8.61 -0.62
C PHE A 178 7.37 7.33 0.00
N ASP A 179 6.67 6.55 -0.81
CA ASP A 179 6.15 5.23 -0.46
C ASP A 179 7.14 4.17 -0.96
N ALA A 180 7.65 3.34 -0.05
CA ALA A 180 8.63 2.31 -0.33
C ALA A 180 7.98 0.93 -0.34
N TRP A 181 7.87 0.35 -1.53
CA TRP A 181 7.54 -1.07 -1.70
C TRP A 181 8.81 -1.89 -1.96
N CYS A 182 9.34 -2.54 -0.92
CA CYS A 182 10.55 -3.37 -0.95
C CYS A 182 10.32 -4.71 -0.22
N TYR A 183 11.31 -5.59 -0.21
CA TYR A 183 11.27 -6.82 0.59
C TYR A 183 11.99 -6.67 1.94
N HIS A 184 11.67 -7.58 2.87
CA HIS A 184 12.06 -7.42 4.28
C HIS A 184 13.58 -7.37 4.47
N HIS A 185 14.34 -8.10 3.67
CA HIS A 185 15.80 -8.07 3.66
C HIS A 185 16.39 -6.73 3.14
N GLN A 186 15.60 -5.93 2.42
CA GLN A 186 15.98 -4.62 1.90
C GLN A 186 15.60 -3.46 2.85
N ILE A 187 14.94 -3.72 3.98
CA ILE A 187 14.56 -2.67 4.95
C ILE A 187 15.77 -1.87 5.43
N SER A 188 16.95 -2.49 5.54
CA SER A 188 18.19 -1.80 5.90
C SER A 188 18.61 -0.71 4.90
N GLU A 189 18.28 -0.84 3.61
CA GLU A 189 18.47 0.22 2.63
C GLU A 189 17.48 1.38 2.86
N PHE A 190 16.22 1.05 3.15
CA PHE A 190 15.21 2.05 3.49
C PHE A 190 15.56 2.81 4.79
N VAL A 191 16.13 2.14 5.80
CA VAL A 191 16.66 2.78 7.01
C VAL A 191 17.71 3.84 6.67
N LYS A 192 18.69 3.49 5.82
CA LYS A 192 19.73 4.43 5.39
C LYS A 192 19.13 5.62 4.66
N LEU A 193 18.15 5.37 3.80
CA LEU A 193 17.45 6.41 3.06
C LEU A 193 16.70 7.37 4.01
N ALA A 194 15.97 6.83 4.98
CA ALA A 194 15.25 7.61 5.98
C ALA A 194 16.16 8.49 6.85
N ARG A 195 17.34 7.97 7.24
CA ARG A 195 18.36 8.75 7.96
C ARG A 195 19.01 9.82 7.09
N THR A 196 19.14 9.57 5.79
CA THR A 196 19.73 10.51 4.83
C THR A 196 18.79 11.69 4.53
N PHE A 197 17.48 11.42 4.45
CA PHE A 197 16.46 12.41 4.12
C PHE A 197 15.44 12.61 5.25
N PRO A 198 15.85 13.13 6.43
CA PRO A 198 14.95 13.29 7.57
C PRO A 198 13.80 14.29 7.32
N GLY A 199 13.88 15.10 6.25
CA GLY A 199 12.82 16.01 5.81
C GLY A 199 11.73 15.37 4.93
N VAL A 200 12.00 14.19 4.35
CA VAL A 200 11.02 13.47 3.52
C VAL A 200 10.14 12.62 4.41
N THR A 201 8.82 12.79 4.29
CA THR A 201 7.86 11.86 4.89
C THR A 201 7.90 10.55 4.11
N MET A 202 8.37 9.50 4.75
CA MET A 202 8.59 8.20 4.13
C MET A 202 7.65 7.16 4.71
N ILE A 203 7.05 6.34 3.85
CA ILE A 203 6.08 5.32 4.21
C ILE A 203 6.65 3.98 3.79
N LEU A 204 6.78 3.04 4.74
CA LEU A 204 7.10 1.65 4.44
C LEU A 204 5.80 0.90 4.16
N ASP A 205 5.61 0.48 2.91
CA ASP A 205 4.42 -0.25 2.48
C ASP A 205 4.48 -1.71 2.96
N HIS A 206 3.33 -2.25 3.34
CA HIS A 206 3.14 -3.68 3.62
C HIS A 206 4.20 -4.30 4.54
N PHE A 207 4.54 -3.60 5.63
CA PHE A 207 5.59 -3.99 6.58
C PHE A 207 6.99 -4.15 5.96
N GLY A 208 7.23 -3.63 4.76
CA GLY A 208 8.45 -3.87 4.00
C GLY A 208 8.52 -5.26 3.38
N GLY A 209 7.38 -5.86 3.00
CA GLY A 209 7.31 -7.08 2.20
C GLY A 209 7.99 -8.33 2.78
N PRO A 210 7.53 -8.86 3.93
CA PRO A 210 7.90 -10.21 4.38
C PRO A 210 7.57 -11.28 3.33
N LEU A 211 8.57 -12.08 2.95
CA LEU A 211 8.43 -13.13 1.92
C LEU A 211 8.19 -14.49 2.59
N GLY A 212 7.33 -15.31 1.99
CA GLY A 212 7.05 -16.68 2.46
C GLY A 212 7.08 -17.73 1.35
N ILE A 213 7.61 -17.38 0.18
CA ILE A 213 7.70 -18.25 -1.00
C ILE A 213 9.14 -18.42 -1.48
N GLY A 214 9.34 -19.35 -2.41
CA GLY A 214 10.65 -19.65 -2.99
C GLY A 214 11.63 -20.06 -1.89
N PRO A 215 12.80 -19.41 -1.78
CA PRO A 215 13.76 -19.71 -0.71
C PRO A 215 13.17 -19.64 0.69
N TYR A 216 12.11 -18.87 0.94
CA TYR A 216 11.54 -18.66 2.28
C TYR A 216 10.38 -19.62 2.62
N GLU A 217 10.05 -20.56 1.73
CA GLU A 217 8.98 -21.53 1.98
C GLU A 217 9.27 -22.37 3.23
N GLY A 218 8.30 -22.48 4.13
CA GLY A 218 8.45 -23.18 5.42
C GLY A 218 9.28 -22.42 6.48
N ARG A 219 9.76 -21.21 6.18
CA ARG A 219 10.69 -20.44 7.02
C ARG A 219 10.11 -19.14 7.58
N LEU A 220 8.77 -19.04 7.66
CA LEU A 220 8.07 -17.81 8.11
C LEU A 220 8.51 -17.32 9.50
N LYS A 221 8.90 -18.21 10.41
CA LYS A 221 9.42 -17.83 11.73
C LYS A 221 10.77 -17.12 11.63
N GLU A 222 11.66 -17.59 10.75
CA GLU A 222 12.98 -16.99 10.52
C GLU A 222 12.82 -15.63 9.84
N VAL A 223 11.93 -15.56 8.84
CA VAL A 223 11.56 -14.29 8.17
C VAL A 223 11.03 -13.28 9.17
N PHE A 224 10.15 -13.68 10.10
CA PHE A 224 9.64 -12.79 11.13
C PHE A 224 10.75 -12.24 12.03
N LEU A 225 11.71 -13.09 12.45
CA LEU A 225 12.83 -12.65 13.29
C LEU A 225 13.74 -11.66 12.55
N GLU A 226 14.11 -11.98 11.30
CA GLU A 226 14.92 -11.07 10.46
C GLU A 226 14.19 -9.74 10.23
N TRP A 227 12.91 -9.81 9.86
CA TRP A 227 12.08 -8.63 9.69
C TRP A 227 12.00 -7.78 10.96
N LYS A 228 11.82 -8.43 12.11
CA LYS A 228 11.72 -7.75 13.41
C LYS A 228 13.02 -7.03 13.78
N ASP A 229 14.17 -7.60 13.47
CA ASP A 229 15.45 -6.94 13.69
C ASP A 229 15.60 -5.71 12.78
N ASN A 230 15.25 -5.86 11.49
CA ASN A 230 15.33 -4.77 10.53
C ASN A 230 14.35 -3.62 10.83
N ILE A 231 13.12 -3.93 11.26
CA ILE A 231 12.10 -2.89 11.53
C ILE A 231 12.47 -2.05 12.75
N GLN A 232 13.10 -2.63 13.77
CA GLN A 232 13.52 -1.91 14.98
C GLN A 232 14.50 -0.77 14.67
N GLU A 233 15.29 -0.86 13.60
CA GLU A 233 16.20 0.23 13.20
C GLU A 233 15.49 1.54 12.80
N LEU A 234 14.19 1.48 12.50
CA LEU A 234 13.36 2.62 12.11
C LEU A 234 12.78 3.40 13.32
N ILE A 235 12.96 2.93 14.56
CA ILE A 235 12.41 3.56 15.76
C ILE A 235 12.82 5.05 15.86
N ASP A 236 14.08 5.34 15.52
CA ASP A 236 14.66 6.68 15.58
C ASP A 236 14.41 7.52 14.33
N CYS A 237 13.95 6.91 13.23
CA CYS A 237 13.56 7.61 12.02
C CYS A 237 12.16 8.22 12.20
N LYS A 238 12.09 9.43 12.76
CA LYS A 238 10.81 10.11 13.08
C LYS A 238 10.00 10.52 11.84
N ASN A 239 10.62 10.54 10.67
CA ASN A 239 10.01 10.79 9.38
C ASN A 239 9.39 9.54 8.73
N VAL A 240 9.49 8.36 9.37
CA VAL A 240 8.98 7.09 8.86
C VAL A 240 7.64 6.72 9.45
N TYR A 241 6.75 6.28 8.58
CA TYR A 241 5.42 5.73 8.86
C TYR A 241 5.30 4.33 8.25
N ILE A 242 4.39 3.51 8.75
CA ILE A 242 4.21 2.12 8.29
C ILE A 242 2.76 1.91 7.90
N LYS A 243 2.55 1.36 6.70
CA LYS A 243 1.24 0.82 6.36
C LYS A 243 1.10 -0.62 6.86
N LEU A 244 0.00 -0.86 7.56
CA LEU A 244 -0.35 -2.11 8.21
C LEU A 244 -1.38 -2.85 7.35
N GLY A 245 -0.91 -3.52 6.31
CA GLY A 245 -1.70 -4.38 5.43
C GLY A 245 -0.79 -5.12 4.47
N GLY A 246 -1.34 -5.76 3.43
CA GLY A 246 -0.51 -6.46 2.45
C GLY A 246 0.25 -7.68 3.00
N LEU A 247 -0.23 -8.30 4.07
CA LEU A 247 0.35 -9.55 4.61
C LEU A 247 -0.39 -10.81 4.15
N ASN A 248 -1.46 -10.68 3.36
CA ASN A 248 -2.21 -11.82 2.85
C ASN A 248 -1.97 -12.05 1.36
N MET A 249 -1.02 -11.36 0.75
CA MET A 249 -0.65 -11.61 -0.65
C MET A 249 -0.09 -13.03 -0.81
N LYS A 250 -0.13 -13.55 -2.03
CA LYS A 250 0.49 -14.85 -2.37
C LYS A 250 1.97 -14.91 -1.97
N LEU A 251 2.68 -13.79 -2.07
CA LEU A 251 4.10 -13.68 -1.74
C LEU A 251 4.40 -13.90 -0.25
N ASN A 252 3.46 -13.65 0.65
CA ASN A 252 3.65 -13.84 2.09
C ASN A 252 3.58 -15.32 2.49
N GLY A 253 3.21 -16.22 1.58
CA GLY A 253 3.37 -17.67 1.76
C GLY A 253 2.33 -18.37 2.64
N HIS A 254 1.27 -17.68 3.08
CA HIS A 254 0.22 -18.30 3.90
C HIS A 254 -0.67 -19.30 3.15
N GLY A 255 -0.67 -19.27 1.81
CA GLY A 255 -1.39 -20.25 0.98
C GLY A 255 -2.92 -20.12 1.01
N TRP A 256 -3.47 -18.99 1.48
CA TRP A 256 -4.92 -18.75 1.58
C TRP A 256 -5.68 -19.07 0.29
N HIS A 257 -5.23 -18.50 -0.83
CA HIS A 257 -5.76 -18.70 -2.18
C HIS A 257 -5.74 -20.15 -2.70
N LYS A 258 -5.08 -21.09 -2.00
CA LYS A 258 -5.02 -22.52 -2.35
C LYS A 258 -6.01 -23.37 -1.55
N ARG A 259 -6.67 -22.79 -0.54
CA ARG A 259 -7.60 -23.50 0.34
C ARG A 259 -8.95 -23.69 -0.35
N SER A 260 -9.70 -24.71 0.10
CA SER A 260 -11.07 -24.93 -0.37
C SER A 260 -12.03 -23.82 0.05
N LEU A 261 -11.76 -23.17 1.19
CA LEU A 261 -12.53 -22.03 1.71
C LEU A 261 -11.59 -20.84 1.95
N PRO A 262 -12.08 -19.60 1.80
CA PRO A 262 -11.35 -18.40 2.21
C PRO A 262 -11.13 -18.41 3.74
N PRO A 263 -10.07 -17.74 4.22
CA PRO A 263 -9.79 -17.65 5.64
C PRO A 263 -10.85 -16.82 6.37
N THR A 264 -11.12 -17.16 7.63
CA THR A 264 -11.87 -16.28 8.54
C THR A 264 -10.98 -15.15 9.06
N SER A 265 -11.57 -14.11 9.65
CA SER A 265 -10.77 -13.03 10.23
C SER A 265 -9.96 -13.51 11.45
N ASP A 266 -10.42 -14.54 12.18
CA ASP A 266 -9.64 -15.16 13.26
C ASP A 266 -8.41 -15.90 12.75
N GLU A 267 -8.51 -16.57 11.60
CA GLU A 267 -7.36 -17.23 10.97
C GLU A 267 -6.35 -16.20 10.46
N LEU A 268 -6.82 -15.09 9.88
CA LEU A 268 -5.94 -13.98 9.49
C LEU A 268 -5.23 -13.39 10.70
N VAL A 269 -5.95 -13.12 11.79
CA VAL A 269 -5.39 -12.64 13.06
C VAL A 269 -4.34 -13.61 13.58
N GLY A 270 -4.68 -14.90 13.69
CA GLY A 270 -3.78 -15.92 14.22
C GLY A 270 -2.47 -16.07 13.44
N ALA A 271 -2.51 -15.86 12.13
CA ALA A 271 -1.33 -15.95 11.27
C ALA A 271 -0.49 -14.67 11.21
N THR A 272 -1.11 -13.49 11.35
CA THR A 272 -0.45 -12.22 10.99
C THR A 272 -0.33 -11.22 12.14
N ALA A 273 -1.10 -11.35 13.23
CA ALA A 273 -1.10 -10.42 14.36
C ALA A 273 0.30 -10.04 14.90
N PRO A 274 1.29 -10.95 14.99
CA PRO A 274 2.62 -10.58 15.47
C PRO A 274 3.27 -9.41 14.73
N TYR A 275 3.08 -9.29 13.41
CA TYR A 275 3.60 -8.16 12.63
C TYR A 275 2.90 -6.84 12.98
N TYR A 276 1.57 -6.87 13.08
CA TYR A 276 0.76 -5.70 13.44
C TYR A 276 1.08 -5.22 14.85
N GLU A 277 1.09 -6.14 15.82
CA GLU A 277 1.36 -5.83 17.22
C GLU A 277 2.76 -5.26 17.40
N GLU A 278 3.78 -5.84 16.75
CA GLU A 278 5.14 -5.33 16.81
C GLU A 278 5.23 -3.89 16.27
N CYS A 279 4.64 -3.61 15.10
CA CYS A 279 4.64 -2.26 14.55
C CYS A 279 3.88 -1.27 15.45
N ILE A 280 2.70 -1.63 15.94
CA ILE A 280 1.92 -0.74 16.81
C ILE A 280 2.67 -0.46 18.12
N ASN A 281 3.34 -1.47 18.69
CA ASN A 281 4.12 -1.32 19.92
C ASN A 281 5.36 -0.44 19.73
N LEU A 282 6.09 -0.60 18.61
CA LEU A 282 7.32 0.15 18.35
C LEU A 282 7.07 1.58 17.87
N PHE A 283 6.06 1.77 17.01
CA PHE A 283 5.85 3.02 16.28
C PHE A 283 4.69 3.86 16.83
N GLY A 284 3.74 3.21 17.50
CA GLY A 284 2.52 3.82 18.00
C GLY A 284 1.51 4.13 16.89
N ALA A 285 0.26 4.40 17.31
CA ALA A 285 -0.82 4.70 16.39
C ALA A 285 -0.59 5.96 15.52
N ASP A 286 0.25 6.89 15.97
CA ASP A 286 0.60 8.11 15.22
C ASP A 286 1.54 7.87 14.02
N ARG A 287 2.18 6.70 13.94
CA ARG A 287 3.10 6.33 12.85
C ARG A 287 2.67 5.08 12.08
N CYS A 288 1.51 4.52 12.41
CA CYS A 288 0.94 3.36 11.75
C CYS A 288 -0.44 3.68 11.17
N MET A 289 -0.74 3.13 9.99
CA MET A 289 -2.04 3.27 9.35
C MET A 289 -2.46 1.97 8.67
N PHE A 290 -3.72 1.58 8.76
CA PHE A 290 -4.23 0.38 8.07
C PHE A 290 -4.42 0.63 6.58
N GLU A 291 -4.24 -0.43 5.81
CA GLU A 291 -4.47 -0.45 4.37
C GLU A 291 -5.06 -1.78 3.93
N SER A 292 -5.84 -1.78 2.85
CA SER A 292 -6.37 -3.02 2.29
C SER A 292 -5.39 -3.72 1.36
N ASN A 293 -4.60 -2.94 0.60
CA ASN A 293 -3.81 -3.43 -0.55
C ASN A 293 -4.70 -4.10 -1.63
N PHE A 294 -5.98 -3.71 -1.70
CA PHE A 294 -6.91 -4.31 -2.66
C PHE A 294 -6.62 -3.83 -4.09
N PRO A 295 -6.76 -4.71 -5.09
CA PRO A 295 -7.29 -6.08 -4.99
C PRO A 295 -6.19 -7.15 -4.91
N VAL A 296 -4.96 -6.83 -4.52
CA VAL A 296 -3.89 -7.84 -4.42
C VAL A 296 -4.20 -8.83 -3.30
N ASP A 297 -4.56 -8.33 -2.12
CA ASP A 297 -5.01 -9.17 -1.00
C ASP A 297 -6.37 -9.83 -1.25
N LYS A 298 -7.16 -9.32 -2.22
CA LYS A 298 -8.43 -9.93 -2.65
C LYS A 298 -8.25 -11.35 -3.17
N GLU A 299 -7.06 -11.70 -3.67
CA GLU A 299 -6.76 -13.08 -4.07
C GLU A 299 -6.84 -14.08 -2.90
N SER A 300 -6.75 -13.59 -1.66
CA SER A 300 -6.63 -14.42 -0.46
C SER A 300 -7.77 -14.24 0.54
N CYS A 301 -8.40 -13.07 0.62
CA CYS A 301 -9.46 -12.80 1.59
C CYS A 301 -10.40 -11.69 1.09
N SER A 302 -11.62 -11.63 1.66
CA SER A 302 -12.58 -10.60 1.31
C SER A 302 -12.30 -9.30 2.08
N TYR A 303 -12.79 -8.18 1.55
CA TYR A 303 -12.58 -6.86 2.15
C TYR A 303 -13.13 -6.80 3.58
N ALA A 304 -14.36 -7.29 3.79
CA ALA A 304 -14.98 -7.36 5.10
C ALA A 304 -14.17 -8.19 6.11
N ILE A 305 -13.71 -9.37 5.69
CA ILE A 305 -12.90 -10.24 6.56
C ILE A 305 -11.58 -9.57 6.94
N LEU A 306 -10.91 -8.91 6.01
CA LEU A 306 -9.67 -8.17 6.27
C LEU A 306 -9.88 -7.06 7.31
N TRP A 307 -10.90 -6.22 7.14
CA TRP A 307 -11.17 -5.13 8.08
C TRP A 307 -11.68 -5.63 9.44
N ASN A 308 -12.40 -6.76 9.49
CA ASN A 308 -12.70 -7.45 10.75
C ASN A 308 -11.41 -7.89 11.45
N ALA A 309 -10.43 -8.46 10.73
CA ALA A 309 -9.16 -8.87 11.30
C ALA A 309 -8.41 -7.68 11.94
N PHE A 310 -8.36 -6.53 11.26
CA PHE A 310 -7.75 -5.31 11.82
C PHE A 310 -8.45 -4.83 13.10
N LYS A 311 -9.77 -4.93 13.16
CA LYS A 311 -10.56 -4.56 14.35
C LYS A 311 -10.34 -5.54 15.51
N LYS A 312 -10.19 -6.83 15.22
CA LYS A 312 -9.83 -7.85 16.22
C LYS A 312 -8.42 -7.62 16.79
N ILE A 313 -7.43 -7.39 15.92
CA ILE A 313 -6.04 -7.09 16.31
C ILE A 313 -6.00 -5.88 17.27
N THR A 314 -6.79 -4.85 16.98
CA THR A 314 -6.78 -3.60 17.76
C THR A 314 -7.81 -3.54 18.88
N SER A 315 -8.45 -4.67 19.23
CA SER A 315 -9.53 -4.72 20.22
C SER A 315 -9.13 -4.21 21.62
N ARG A 316 -7.83 -4.28 21.95
CA ARG A 316 -7.29 -3.80 23.24
C ARG A 316 -6.75 -2.36 23.19
N ASN A 317 -6.63 -1.76 22.01
CA ASN A 317 -6.22 -0.36 21.88
C ASN A 317 -7.34 0.57 22.32
N SER A 318 -6.97 1.75 22.80
CA SER A 318 -7.92 2.81 23.14
C SER A 318 -8.68 3.30 21.89
N LYS A 319 -9.84 3.91 22.11
CA LYS A 319 -10.64 4.51 21.03
C LYS A 319 -9.84 5.53 20.20
N ILE A 320 -8.97 6.31 20.85
CA ILE A 320 -8.14 7.32 20.20
C ILE A 320 -7.07 6.66 19.32
N GLU A 321 -6.39 5.63 19.82
CA GLU A 321 -5.40 4.88 19.03
C GLU A 321 -6.05 4.23 17.82
N ARG A 322 -7.22 3.60 18.01
CA ARG A 322 -7.97 3.01 16.89
C ARG A 322 -8.35 4.08 15.86
N GLN A 323 -8.86 5.24 16.28
CA GLN A 323 -9.18 6.33 15.35
C GLN A 323 -7.96 6.76 14.50
N LYS A 324 -6.78 6.84 15.12
CA LYS A 324 -5.53 7.15 14.40
C LYS A 324 -5.15 6.06 13.40
N LEU A 325 -5.11 4.80 13.85
CA LEU A 325 -4.75 3.65 13.02
C LEU A 325 -5.68 3.46 11.81
N PHE A 326 -6.98 3.64 12.00
CA PHE A 326 -7.97 3.45 10.94
C PHE A 326 -8.15 4.68 10.05
N HIS A 327 -7.81 5.89 10.49
CA HIS A 327 -8.17 7.11 9.77
C HIS A 327 -7.15 8.26 9.90
N ASP A 328 -6.95 8.80 11.11
CA ASP A 328 -6.32 10.12 11.24
C ASP A 328 -4.86 10.13 10.80
N THR A 329 -4.12 9.02 11.00
CA THR A 329 -2.71 8.95 10.61
C THR A 329 -2.55 9.05 9.10
N ALA A 330 -3.34 8.31 8.32
CA ALA A 330 -3.33 8.40 6.86
C ALA A 330 -3.74 9.79 6.36
N VAL A 331 -4.80 10.37 6.93
CA VAL A 331 -5.27 11.72 6.60
C VAL A 331 -4.18 12.77 6.82
N LYS A 332 -3.47 12.69 7.94
CA LYS A 332 -2.37 13.60 8.28
C LYS A 332 -1.16 13.42 7.35
N VAL A 333 -0.68 12.19 7.21
CA VAL A 333 0.55 11.87 6.45
C VAL A 333 0.42 12.28 4.99
N TYR A 334 -0.71 11.95 4.38
CA TYR A 334 -1.00 12.30 2.99
C TYR A 334 -1.70 13.64 2.84
N ARG A 335 -1.80 14.49 3.87
CA ARG A 335 -2.36 15.84 3.77
C ARG A 335 -3.69 15.86 3.01
N LEU A 336 -4.60 14.95 3.38
CA LEU A 336 -5.88 14.83 2.70
C LEU A 336 -6.74 16.04 3.09
N ILE A 337 -7.15 16.84 2.10
CA ILE A 337 -7.93 18.07 2.30
C ILE A 337 -9.40 17.69 2.28
N ASP A 338 -10.20 18.27 3.17
CA ASP A 338 -11.65 18.05 3.23
C ASP A 338 -12.44 18.61 2.04
#